data_AF-A0A936EPI4-F1
#
_entry.id   AF-A0A936EPI4-F1
#
_cell.length_a   1.000
_cell.length_b   1.000
_cell.length_c   1.000
_cell.angle_alpha   90.00
_cell.angle_beta   90.00
_cell.angle_gamma   90.00
#
_symmetry.space_group_name_H-M   'P 1'
#
loop_
_entity.id
_entity.type
_entity.pdbx_description
1 polymer ?
#
loop_
_entity_poly.entity_id
_entity_poly.type
_entity_poly.pdbx_seq_one_letter_code
_entity_poly.pdbx_strand_id
1 'polypeptide(L)'
;MEINSSPTFFDGTYNVGTAVFGAPLTSTPLTADAVMVQDNGGNPYDACDSIINNLTGKIAVIERTGCTPPASFFVTKANKAQLAGAVGVIFIFNQPGNQVATMGLPPGPNPTINIPLMLVSNTYGNALKAQILSGPVNVSLSAPTVFASDDCSFSTITHQQTFTPGNCPTNYTLVNTWTATDQCGNTTTASQTITVADTTGPTLTVPADTTLQCTDPLPLKPLEINSSPTFFDGTYNVGTAVFGAPLTSTPLTADAVMVQDNGGNPYDACDSIINNLTGKIAVIERTGCTPPASFFVTKANKAQLAGAVGVIFIFNQPGNQVATMGLPPGPNPRSTYR
;
A
#
# COMPACT_ATOMS: atom_id res chain seq x y z
N MET A 1 -5.26 0.95 26.61
CA MET A 1 -6.41 0.05 26.85
C MET A 1 -5.84 -1.33 27.00
N GLU A 2 -6.25 -2.07 28.02
CA GLU A 2 -5.73 -3.43 28.22
C GLU A 2 -6.69 -4.41 27.55
N ILE A 3 -6.11 -5.34 26.79
CA ILE A 3 -6.81 -6.51 26.27
C ILE A 3 -6.08 -7.70 26.90
N ASN A 4 -6.79 -8.48 27.69
CA ASN A 4 -6.29 -9.76 28.19
C ASN A 4 -7.10 -10.88 27.57
N SER A 5 -6.44 -11.96 27.19
CA SER A 5 -7.01 -13.04 26.39
C SER A 5 -6.71 -14.41 26.98
N SER A 6 -7.62 -15.37 26.80
CA SER A 6 -7.35 -16.77 27.08
C SER A 6 -7.73 -17.60 25.86
N PRO A 7 -6.79 -18.32 25.20
CA PRO A 7 -5.36 -18.47 25.54
C PRO A 7 -4.56 -17.15 25.49
N THR A 8 -3.51 -17.02 26.31
CA THR A 8 -2.71 -15.79 26.58
C THR A 8 -1.80 -15.38 25.42
N PHE A 9 -2.37 -15.21 24.23
CA PHE A 9 -1.65 -14.84 23.01
C PHE A 9 -1.73 -13.34 22.71
N PHE A 10 -2.70 -12.65 23.31
CA PHE A 10 -2.97 -11.21 23.16
C PHE A 10 -3.01 -10.48 24.50
N ASP A 11 -2.24 -10.92 25.49
CA ASP A 11 -2.17 -10.23 26.77
C ASP A 11 -1.26 -9.01 26.63
N GLY A 12 -1.82 -7.82 26.82
CA GLY A 12 -1.03 -6.60 26.75
C GLY A 12 -1.83 -5.30 26.74
N THR A 13 -1.07 -4.20 26.81
CA THR A 13 -1.61 -2.86 26.57
C THR A 13 -1.57 -2.55 25.10
N TYR A 14 -2.73 -2.30 24.51
CA TYR A 14 -2.87 -1.97 23.10
C TYR A 14 -3.26 -0.50 22.92
N ASN A 15 -2.69 0.09 21.86
CA ASN A 15 -3.19 1.34 21.30
C ASN A 15 -4.47 1.02 20.55
N VAL A 16 -5.57 1.57 21.03
CA VAL A 16 -6.89 1.35 20.46
C VAL A 16 -7.51 2.70 20.14
N GLY A 17 -8.20 2.78 19.00
CA GLY A 17 -8.97 3.95 18.64
C GLY A 17 -10.17 4.09 19.57
N THR A 18 -10.42 5.31 20.00
CA THR A 18 -11.58 5.66 20.84
C THR A 18 -12.83 5.84 20.00
N ALA A 19 -14.00 5.53 20.57
CA ALA A 19 -15.27 5.96 20.03
C ALA A 19 -15.71 7.24 20.73
N VAL A 20 -16.25 8.20 19.97
CA VAL A 20 -16.92 9.38 20.54
C VAL A 20 -18.36 9.09 20.98
N PHE A 21 -18.75 7.80 20.97
CA PHE A 21 -20.08 7.29 21.28
C PHE A 21 -19.96 5.86 21.82
N GLY A 22 -21.07 5.29 22.31
CA GLY A 22 -21.02 4.03 23.06
C GLY A 22 -20.84 4.27 24.55
N ALA A 23 -20.96 3.20 25.34
CA ALA A 23 -20.66 3.29 26.76
C ALA A 23 -19.15 3.44 26.99
N PRO A 24 -18.71 4.26 27.95
CA PRO A 24 -17.30 4.34 28.30
C PRO A 24 -16.82 3.01 28.88
N LEU A 25 -15.58 2.63 28.57
CA LEU A 25 -14.89 1.59 29.33
C LEU A 25 -14.48 2.15 30.69
N THR A 26 -14.57 1.32 31.71
CA THR A 26 -14.18 1.69 33.07
C THR A 26 -12.91 0.95 33.48
N SER A 27 -12.38 1.27 34.66
CA SER A 27 -11.30 0.50 35.28
C SER A 27 -11.76 -0.91 35.71
N THR A 28 -13.07 -1.15 35.84
CA THR A 28 -13.61 -2.51 36.02
C THR A 28 -13.62 -3.20 34.66
N PRO A 29 -12.85 -4.28 34.47
CA PRO A 29 -12.75 -4.91 33.16
C PRO A 29 -14.07 -5.56 32.72
N LEU A 30 -14.43 -5.35 31.46
CA LEU A 30 -15.49 -6.12 30.81
C LEU A 30 -14.90 -7.41 30.24
N THR A 31 -15.20 -8.54 30.89
CA THR A 31 -14.70 -9.86 30.48
C THR A 31 -15.81 -10.71 29.88
N ALA A 32 -15.63 -11.17 28.65
CA ALA A 32 -16.56 -12.05 27.96
C ALA A 32 -15.86 -12.77 26.79
N ASP A 33 -16.48 -13.82 26.26
CA ASP A 33 -15.91 -14.49 25.09
C ASP A 33 -16.01 -13.60 23.85
N ALA A 34 -14.92 -13.51 23.11
CA ALA A 34 -14.84 -12.82 21.84
C ALA A 34 -15.29 -13.74 20.71
N VAL A 35 -16.21 -13.24 19.90
CA VAL A 35 -16.79 -13.99 18.78
C VAL A 35 -16.78 -13.10 17.55
N MET A 36 -16.29 -13.64 16.43
CA MET A 36 -16.41 -12.97 15.14
C MET A 36 -17.90 -12.87 14.78
N VAL A 37 -18.35 -11.69 14.38
CA VAL A 37 -19.71 -11.55 13.83
C VAL A 37 -19.84 -12.41 12.57
N GLN A 38 -21.01 -13.01 12.39
CA GLN A 38 -21.40 -13.65 11.15
C GLN A 38 -22.67 -12.98 10.65
N ASP A 39 -22.65 -12.51 9.41
CA ASP A 39 -23.83 -12.00 8.72
C ASP A 39 -24.10 -12.76 7.41
N ASN A 40 -25.22 -12.42 6.77
CA ASN A 40 -25.64 -13.01 5.49
C ASN A 40 -25.02 -12.35 4.25
N GLY A 41 -24.01 -11.50 4.44
CA GLY A 41 -23.39 -10.71 3.39
C GLY A 41 -22.29 -11.44 2.63
N GLY A 42 -21.65 -10.70 1.71
CA GLY A 42 -20.49 -11.20 0.96
C GLY A 42 -19.25 -11.39 1.84
N ASN A 43 -19.01 -10.47 2.79
CA ASN A 43 -18.03 -10.66 3.86
C ASN A 43 -18.77 -10.94 5.17
N PRO A 44 -18.75 -12.18 5.70
CA PRO A 44 -19.55 -12.53 6.87
C PRO A 44 -19.12 -11.77 8.14
N TYR A 45 -17.92 -11.17 8.17
CA TYR A 45 -17.32 -10.61 9.37
C TYR A 45 -17.51 -9.10 9.54
N ASP A 46 -18.26 -8.45 8.64
CA ASP A 46 -18.33 -6.99 8.63
C ASP A 46 -19.65 -6.41 9.14
N ALA A 47 -20.66 -7.23 9.42
CA ALA A 47 -21.95 -6.77 9.94
C ALA A 47 -22.65 -5.75 9.04
N CYS A 48 -22.34 -5.74 7.74
CA CYS A 48 -23.05 -4.92 6.75
C CYS A 48 -24.46 -5.45 6.49
N ASP A 49 -24.71 -6.74 6.75
CA ASP A 49 -26.01 -7.39 6.62
C ASP A 49 -26.59 -7.82 7.97
N SER A 50 -27.63 -8.65 7.97
CA SER A 50 -28.25 -9.14 9.20
C SER A 50 -27.34 -10.14 9.91
N ILE A 51 -27.04 -9.88 11.19
CA ILE A 51 -26.24 -10.79 12.02
C ILE A 51 -27.03 -12.08 12.26
N ILE A 52 -26.39 -13.22 12.02
CA ILE A 52 -27.01 -14.55 12.12
C ILE A 52 -26.51 -15.37 13.32
N ASN A 53 -25.37 -15.01 13.91
CA ASN A 53 -24.86 -15.70 15.09
C ASN A 53 -25.29 -15.04 16.40
N ASN A 54 -25.41 -15.84 17.45
CA ASN A 54 -25.79 -15.37 18.78
C ASN A 54 -24.61 -14.63 19.44
N LEU A 55 -24.80 -13.35 19.75
CA LEU A 55 -23.80 -12.52 20.44
C LEU A 55 -24.17 -12.24 21.90
N THR A 56 -25.23 -12.86 22.42
CA THR A 56 -25.70 -12.65 23.81
C THR A 56 -24.59 -12.89 24.82
N GLY A 57 -24.20 -11.84 25.54
CA GLY A 57 -23.15 -11.92 26.56
C GLY A 57 -21.73 -12.03 26.00
N LYS A 58 -21.54 -11.80 24.69
CA LYS A 58 -20.26 -11.92 23.99
C LYS A 58 -19.70 -10.55 23.59
N ILE A 59 -18.38 -10.47 23.41
CA ILE A 59 -17.74 -9.33 22.76
C ILE A 59 -17.71 -9.62 21.25
N ALA A 60 -18.38 -8.78 20.49
CA ALA A 60 -18.45 -8.93 19.04
C ALA A 60 -17.17 -8.39 18.38
N VAL A 61 -16.55 -9.17 17.50
CA VAL A 61 -15.40 -8.72 16.69
C VAL A 61 -15.84 -8.53 15.25
N ILE A 62 -15.62 -7.32 14.73
CA ILE A 62 -16.18 -6.85 13.44
C ILE A 62 -15.08 -6.24 12.58
N GLU A 63 -15.03 -6.62 11.30
CA GLU A 63 -14.15 -5.99 10.33
C GLU A 63 -14.69 -4.62 9.88
N ARG A 64 -13.79 -3.62 9.84
CA ARG A 64 -14.09 -2.29 9.32
C ARG A 64 -14.04 -2.28 7.78
N THR A 65 -14.76 -3.18 7.10
CA THR A 65 -15.00 -3.03 5.65
C THR A 65 -16.23 -2.14 5.42
N GLY A 66 -16.19 -1.38 4.31
CA GLY A 66 -17.22 -0.40 3.98
C GLY A 66 -18.51 -1.09 3.53
N CYS A 67 -19.63 -0.71 4.15
CA CYS A 67 -20.95 -1.07 3.62
C CYS A 67 -21.30 -0.09 2.48
N THR A 68 -21.87 -0.53 1.38
CA THR A 68 -22.37 0.34 0.31
C THR A 68 -23.70 1.02 0.74
N PRO A 69 -23.95 2.31 0.46
CA PRO A 69 -23.28 3.55 0.93
C PRO A 69 -24.20 4.44 1.85
N PRO A 70 -23.77 5.59 2.44
CA PRO A 70 -22.49 5.92 3.08
C PRO A 70 -22.66 6.87 4.31
N ALA A 71 -23.20 6.47 5.47
CA ALA A 71 -23.22 7.40 6.63
C ALA A 71 -23.47 6.72 7.99
N SER A 72 -22.69 5.71 8.41
CA SER A 72 -22.67 5.22 9.82
C SER A 72 -21.97 3.87 9.99
N PHE A 73 -20.79 3.62 9.39
CA PHE A 73 -20.20 2.27 9.46
C PHE A 73 -20.06 1.75 10.90
N PHE A 74 -19.52 2.55 11.81
CA PHE A 74 -19.36 2.11 13.19
C PHE A 74 -20.68 2.06 13.96
N VAL A 75 -21.51 3.10 13.84
CA VAL A 75 -22.79 3.18 14.57
C VAL A 75 -23.75 2.06 14.14
N THR A 76 -23.88 1.81 12.84
CA THR A 76 -24.76 0.77 12.31
C THR A 76 -24.29 -0.62 12.71
N LYS A 77 -23.00 -0.92 12.53
CA LYS A 77 -22.42 -2.22 12.92
C LYS A 77 -22.54 -2.44 14.43
N ALA A 78 -22.24 -1.42 15.24
CA ALA A 78 -22.38 -1.49 16.69
C ALA A 78 -23.83 -1.68 17.13
N ASN A 79 -24.79 -0.97 16.52
CA ASN A 79 -26.20 -1.12 16.84
C ASN A 79 -26.70 -2.54 16.52
N LYS A 80 -26.30 -3.11 15.38
CA LYS A 80 -26.66 -4.49 15.02
C LYS A 80 -26.08 -5.49 16.02
N ALA A 81 -24.80 -5.35 16.39
CA ALA A 81 -24.17 -6.21 17.37
C ALA A 81 -24.87 -6.11 18.75
N GLN A 82 -25.20 -4.89 19.17
CA GLN A 82 -25.95 -4.65 20.41
C GLN A 82 -27.32 -5.32 20.38
N LEU A 83 -28.07 -5.19 19.28
CA LEU A 83 -29.38 -5.82 19.11
C LEU A 83 -29.29 -7.36 19.07
N ALA A 84 -28.15 -7.91 18.63
CA ALA A 84 -27.85 -9.34 18.70
C ALA A 84 -27.34 -9.81 20.09
N GLY A 85 -27.30 -8.91 21.09
CA GLY A 85 -26.99 -9.21 22.48
C GLY A 85 -25.52 -9.03 22.88
N ALA A 86 -24.68 -8.47 22.00
CA ALA A 86 -23.29 -8.19 22.33
C ALA A 86 -23.18 -7.25 23.54
N VAL A 87 -22.19 -7.51 24.41
CA VAL A 87 -21.90 -6.67 25.58
C VAL A 87 -20.76 -5.68 25.33
N GLY A 88 -20.09 -5.79 24.18
CA GLY A 88 -19.03 -4.90 23.72
C GLY A 88 -18.65 -5.21 22.27
N VAL A 89 -17.98 -4.27 21.60
CA VAL A 89 -17.55 -4.43 20.19
C VAL A 89 -16.08 -4.07 20.02
N ILE A 90 -15.35 -4.93 19.33
CA ILE A 90 -14.00 -4.69 18.84
C ILE A 90 -14.06 -4.59 17.31
N PHE A 91 -13.76 -3.43 16.77
CA PHE A 91 -13.57 -3.21 15.34
C PHE A 91 -12.12 -3.48 14.94
N ILE A 92 -11.91 -4.17 13.83
CA ILE A 92 -10.61 -4.36 13.20
C ILE A 92 -10.40 -3.29 12.15
N PHE A 93 -9.36 -2.47 12.29
CA PHE A 93 -9.04 -1.42 11.32
C PHE A 93 -8.69 -2.01 9.95
N ASN A 94 -9.04 -1.29 8.88
CA ASN A 94 -8.90 -1.76 7.51
C ASN A 94 -7.65 -1.22 6.79
N GLN A 95 -6.84 -0.41 7.46
CA GLN A 95 -5.55 0.03 6.93
C GLN A 95 -4.44 -0.84 7.53
N PRO A 96 -3.48 -1.29 6.72
CA PRO A 96 -2.41 -2.17 7.18
C PRO A 96 -1.56 -1.53 8.28
N GLY A 97 -0.98 -2.36 9.13
CA GLY A 97 -0.07 -1.94 10.21
C GLY A 97 -0.77 -1.62 11.53
N ASN A 98 -0.07 -0.89 12.39
CA ASN A 98 -0.44 -0.65 13.78
C ASN A 98 -1.21 0.66 14.01
N GLN A 99 -1.77 1.23 12.95
CA GLN A 99 -2.55 2.44 13.04
C GLN A 99 -3.94 2.19 13.65
N VAL A 100 -4.50 3.21 14.28
CA VAL A 100 -5.88 3.26 14.75
C VAL A 100 -6.46 4.64 14.43
N ALA A 101 -7.78 4.79 14.50
CA ALA A 101 -8.46 6.05 14.24
C ALA A 101 -9.58 6.27 15.27
N THR A 102 -10.00 7.51 15.46
CA THR A 102 -11.19 7.81 16.25
C THR A 102 -12.45 7.40 15.48
N MET A 103 -13.35 6.64 16.12
CA MET A 103 -14.66 6.32 15.55
C MET A 103 -15.59 7.51 15.76
N GLY A 104 -15.86 8.24 14.68
CA GLY A 104 -16.73 9.42 14.69
C GLY A 104 -18.22 9.07 14.54
N LEU A 105 -19.07 10.01 14.95
CA LEU A 105 -20.50 9.99 14.67
C LEU A 105 -20.77 10.67 13.31
N PRO A 106 -21.57 10.04 12.43
CA PRO A 106 -22.03 10.71 11.21
C PRO A 106 -23.09 11.78 11.53
N PRO A 107 -23.28 12.78 10.65
CA PRO A 107 -24.32 13.79 10.82
C PRO A 107 -25.74 13.17 10.83
N GLY A 108 -26.62 13.69 11.68
CA GLY A 108 -28.03 13.28 11.75
C GLY A 108 -28.39 12.47 13.00
N PRO A 109 -29.64 11.97 13.10
CA PRO A 109 -30.07 11.14 14.22
C PRO A 109 -29.34 9.79 14.18
N ASN A 110 -28.75 9.42 15.32
CA ASN A 110 -28.03 8.17 15.49
C ASN A 110 -28.71 7.33 16.59
N PRO A 111 -28.77 6.00 16.46
CA PRO A 111 -29.22 5.13 17.55
C PRO A 111 -28.28 5.24 18.76
N THR A 112 -28.84 5.12 19.96
CA THR A 112 -28.05 5.08 21.20
C THR A 112 -27.32 3.75 21.31
N ILE A 113 -26.00 3.83 21.39
CA ILE A 113 -25.14 2.68 21.67
C ILE A 113 -24.77 2.70 23.15
N ASN A 114 -25.15 1.63 23.86
CA ASN A 114 -24.98 1.47 25.31
C ASN A 114 -23.89 0.45 25.66
N ILE A 115 -23.16 -0.05 24.67
CA ILE A 115 -22.06 -0.99 24.84
C ILE A 115 -20.72 -0.32 24.51
N PRO A 116 -19.62 -0.72 25.17
CA PRO A 116 -18.30 -0.20 24.86
C PRO A 116 -17.82 -0.61 23.48
N LEU A 117 -17.13 0.33 22.83
CA LEU A 117 -16.60 0.17 21.48
C LEU A 117 -15.10 0.42 21.46
N MET A 118 -14.39 -0.38 20.67
CA MET A 118 -12.95 -0.29 20.53
C MET A 118 -12.55 -0.49 19.08
N LEU A 119 -11.56 0.24 18.59
CA LEU A 119 -10.95 -0.02 17.29
C LEU A 119 -9.51 -0.50 17.51
N VAL A 120 -9.20 -1.73 17.12
CA VAL A 120 -7.84 -2.26 17.11
C VAL A 120 -7.21 -2.12 15.73
N SER A 121 -5.88 -2.09 15.68
CA SER A 121 -5.16 -2.02 14.41
C SER A 121 -5.41 -3.24 13.54
N ASN A 122 -5.08 -3.15 12.25
CA ASN A 122 -5.23 -4.28 11.33
C ASN A 122 -4.34 -5.46 11.73
N THR A 123 -3.09 -5.20 12.13
CA THR A 123 -2.16 -6.23 12.59
C THR A 123 -2.73 -7.01 13.77
N TYR A 124 -3.18 -6.31 14.82
CA TYR A 124 -3.69 -6.97 16.03
C TYR A 124 -5.06 -7.61 15.79
N GLY A 125 -5.94 -6.93 15.07
CA GLY A 125 -7.27 -7.44 14.77
C GLY A 125 -7.26 -8.71 13.92
N ASN A 126 -6.40 -8.80 12.89
CA ASN A 126 -6.26 -10.02 12.08
C ASN A 126 -5.73 -11.20 12.90
N ALA A 127 -4.80 -10.92 13.80
CA ALA A 127 -4.24 -11.94 14.68
C ALA A 127 -5.31 -12.43 15.69
N LEU A 128 -6.11 -11.52 16.27
CA LEU A 128 -7.25 -11.87 17.13
C LEU A 128 -8.29 -12.69 16.37
N LYS A 129 -8.64 -12.27 15.15
CA LYS A 129 -9.54 -13.01 14.25
C LYS A 129 -9.06 -14.44 14.03
N ALA A 130 -7.78 -14.63 13.71
CA ALA A 130 -7.22 -15.96 13.48
C ALA A 130 -7.37 -16.88 14.70
N GLN A 131 -7.22 -16.35 15.93
CA GLN A 131 -7.41 -17.14 17.15
C GLN A 131 -8.89 -17.45 17.44
N ILE A 132 -9.80 -16.49 17.25
CA ILE A 132 -11.23 -16.75 17.44
C ILE A 132 -11.71 -17.84 16.46
N LEU A 133 -11.13 -17.89 15.25
CA LEU A 133 -11.43 -18.92 14.26
C LEU A 133 -10.76 -20.27 14.57
N SER A 134 -9.70 -20.30 15.40
CA SER A 134 -9.03 -21.54 15.81
C SER A 134 -9.62 -22.16 17.09
N GLY A 135 -10.34 -21.36 17.89
CA GLY A 135 -10.97 -21.83 19.12
C GLY A 135 -11.60 -20.70 19.95
N PRO A 136 -12.21 -21.02 21.10
CA PRO A 136 -12.79 -20.02 21.98
C PRO A 136 -11.70 -19.10 22.54
N VAL A 137 -11.94 -17.78 22.44
CA VAL A 137 -11.06 -16.76 23.01
C VAL A 137 -11.86 -15.95 24.01
N ASN A 138 -11.45 -15.95 25.28
CA ASN A 138 -11.99 -15.04 26.27
C ASN A 138 -11.25 -13.71 26.18
N VAL A 139 -11.93 -12.56 26.28
CA VAL A 139 -11.31 -11.23 26.23
C VAL A 139 -11.79 -10.36 27.38
N SER A 140 -10.86 -9.62 27.98
CA SER A 140 -11.11 -8.60 29.01
C SER A 140 -10.73 -7.22 28.48
N LEU A 141 -11.66 -6.27 28.52
CA LEU A 141 -11.48 -4.89 28.06
C LEU A 141 -11.51 -3.92 29.26
N SER A 142 -10.46 -3.14 29.45
CA SER A 142 -10.42 -2.12 30.51
C SER A 142 -9.76 -0.81 30.05
N ALA A 143 -10.25 0.29 30.63
CA ALA A 143 -9.58 1.58 30.53
C ALA A 143 -8.33 1.58 31.43
N PRO A 144 -7.25 2.29 31.04
CA PRO A 144 -6.08 2.43 31.89
C PRO A 144 -6.46 3.09 33.23
N THR A 145 -5.84 2.63 34.31
CA THR A 145 -6.05 3.23 35.64
C THR A 145 -5.45 4.62 35.70
N VAL A 146 -6.30 5.62 35.91
CA VAL A 146 -5.90 7.01 36.16
C VAL A 146 -6.42 7.40 37.53
N PHE A 147 -5.58 8.06 38.32
CA PHE A 147 -5.93 8.51 39.66
C PHE A 147 -6.21 10.01 39.65
N ALA A 148 -7.32 10.40 40.23
CA ALA A 148 -7.66 11.78 40.55
C ALA A 148 -8.15 11.81 42.00
N SER A 149 -7.76 12.84 42.74
CA SER A 149 -8.18 13.08 44.11
C SER A 149 -8.67 14.51 44.24
N ASP A 150 -9.70 14.72 45.05
CA ASP A 150 -10.17 16.03 45.47
C ASP A 150 -10.55 15.98 46.94
N ASP A 151 -10.43 17.11 47.63
CA ASP A 151 -10.76 17.24 49.06
C ASP A 151 -12.29 17.20 49.28
N CYS A 152 -13.04 17.58 48.24
CA CYS A 152 -14.47 17.33 48.13
C CYS A 152 -14.67 16.07 47.27
N SER A 153 -15.72 15.30 47.53
CA SER A 153 -15.95 14.00 46.90
C SER A 153 -15.79 14.00 45.37
N PHE A 154 -15.10 12.97 44.87
CA PHE A 154 -14.83 12.72 43.46
C PHE A 154 -16.09 12.31 42.67
N SER A 155 -16.25 12.77 41.42
CA SER A 155 -17.39 12.43 40.56
C SER A 155 -17.03 11.49 39.41
N THR A 156 -16.29 11.95 38.40
CA THR A 156 -16.02 11.15 37.19
C THR A 156 -14.67 11.47 36.54
N ILE A 157 -14.07 10.48 35.88
CA ILE A 157 -12.97 10.68 34.91
C ILE A 157 -13.51 10.35 33.52
N THR A 158 -13.32 11.27 32.58
CA THR A 158 -13.58 11.01 31.15
C THR A 158 -12.25 10.93 30.40
N HIS A 159 -12.21 10.15 29.32
CA HIS A 159 -11.04 9.96 28.46
C HIS A 159 -11.38 10.30 27.02
N GLN A 160 -10.50 11.06 26.38
CA GLN A 160 -10.52 11.34 24.96
C GLN A 160 -9.15 11.03 24.37
N GLN A 161 -9.11 10.55 23.13
CA GLN A 161 -7.87 10.35 22.39
C GLN A 161 -7.98 10.96 21.01
N THR A 162 -6.91 11.61 20.55
CA THR A 162 -6.77 12.07 19.17
C THR A 162 -5.64 11.31 18.48
N PHE A 163 -5.84 11.03 17.18
CA PHE A 163 -4.85 10.41 16.31
C PHE A 163 -4.47 11.37 15.19
N THR A 164 -3.17 11.59 15.04
CA THR A 164 -2.61 12.43 13.98
C THR A 164 -1.68 11.58 13.12
N PRO A 165 -2.00 11.34 11.83
CA PRO A 165 -1.09 10.67 10.91
C PRO A 165 0.22 11.43 10.77
N GLY A 166 1.34 10.73 10.73
CA GLY A 166 2.65 11.30 10.42
C GLY A 166 2.97 11.27 8.92
N ASN A 167 4.19 11.68 8.57
CA ASN A 167 4.65 11.81 7.19
C ASN A 167 4.93 10.47 6.48
N CYS A 168 4.91 9.36 7.22
CA CYS A 168 5.09 8.01 6.69
C CYS A 168 3.91 7.13 7.13
N PRO A 169 3.55 6.09 6.36
CA PRO A 169 2.42 5.21 6.70
C PRO A 169 2.52 4.55 8.08
N THR A 170 3.71 4.43 8.67
CA THR A 170 3.90 3.85 10.00
C THR A 170 4.06 4.91 11.10
N ASN A 171 4.17 6.19 10.74
CA ASN A 171 4.41 7.28 11.68
C ASN A 171 3.07 7.88 12.11
N TYR A 172 2.92 8.18 13.39
CA TYR A 172 1.73 8.83 13.93
C TYR A 172 1.99 9.38 15.34
N THR A 173 1.12 10.29 15.76
CA THR A 173 1.08 10.81 17.13
C THR A 173 -0.30 10.53 17.71
N LEU A 174 -0.33 10.02 18.94
CA LEU A 174 -1.53 9.87 19.76
C LEU A 174 -1.48 10.87 20.91
N VAL A 175 -2.58 11.56 21.19
CA VAL A 175 -2.72 12.37 22.41
C VAL A 175 -3.89 11.85 23.21
N ASN A 176 -3.63 11.30 24.40
CA ASN A 176 -4.65 10.97 25.39
C ASN A 176 -4.90 12.19 26.27
N THR A 177 -6.16 12.53 26.52
CA THR A 177 -6.59 13.58 27.45
C THR A 177 -7.59 12.99 28.43
N TRP A 178 -7.34 13.19 29.72
CA TRP A 178 -8.24 12.82 30.80
C TRP A 178 -8.80 14.08 31.45
N THR A 179 -10.10 14.10 31.71
CA THR A 179 -10.77 15.18 32.44
C THR A 179 -11.39 14.59 33.70
N ALA A 180 -10.88 15.00 34.86
CA ALA A 180 -11.50 14.73 36.15
C ALA A 180 -12.54 15.80 36.43
N THR A 181 -13.70 15.40 36.96
CA THR A 181 -14.77 16.30 37.42
C THR A 181 -15.12 15.94 38.86
N ASP A 182 -15.25 16.93 39.74
CA ASP A 182 -15.73 16.77 41.11
C ASP A 182 -17.26 16.85 41.19
N GLN A 183 -17.86 16.65 42.37
CA GLN A 183 -19.32 16.76 42.55
C GLN A 183 -19.85 18.20 42.48
N CYS A 184 -18.97 19.19 42.62
CA CYS A 184 -19.29 20.62 42.51
C CYS A 184 -19.25 21.12 41.05
N GLY A 185 -18.80 20.28 40.11
CA GLY A 185 -18.63 20.59 38.70
C GLY A 185 -17.28 21.23 38.35
N ASN A 186 -16.32 21.31 39.27
CA ASN A 186 -14.96 21.73 38.92
C ASN A 186 -14.26 20.64 38.11
N THR A 187 -13.39 21.06 37.19
CA THR A 187 -12.69 20.13 36.29
C THR A 187 -11.19 20.35 36.28
N THR A 188 -10.43 19.28 36.10
CA THR A 188 -8.98 19.31 35.84
C THR A 188 -8.65 18.38 34.68
N THR A 189 -7.77 18.81 33.79
CA THR A 189 -7.36 18.04 32.61
C THR A 189 -5.88 17.69 32.64
N ALA A 190 -5.54 16.50 32.13
CA ALA A 190 -4.16 16.06 31.94
C ALA A 190 -4.03 15.34 30.60
N SER A 191 -2.90 15.50 29.92
CA SER A 191 -2.66 14.88 28.61
C SER A 191 -1.34 14.12 28.52
N GLN A 192 -1.31 13.07 27.71
CA GLN A 192 -0.14 12.28 27.36
C GLN A 192 0.01 12.22 25.84
N THR A 193 1.20 12.56 25.33
CA THR A 193 1.54 12.44 23.91
C THR A 193 2.42 11.23 23.66
N ILE A 194 2.04 10.37 22.72
CA ILE A 194 2.79 9.20 22.27
C ILE A 194 3.16 9.41 20.80
N THR A 195 4.45 9.38 20.48
CA THR A 195 4.95 9.57 19.11
C THR A 195 5.57 8.28 18.58
N VAL A 196 5.11 7.84 17.41
CA VAL A 196 5.66 6.72 16.66
C VAL A 196 6.28 7.26 15.38
N ALA A 197 7.57 6.99 15.19
CA ALA A 197 8.35 7.47 14.04
C ALA A 197 9.35 6.42 13.55
N ASP A 198 9.44 6.26 12.24
CA ASP A 198 10.55 5.58 11.58
C ASP A 198 11.80 6.48 11.61
N THR A 199 12.82 5.99 12.29
CA THR A 199 14.13 6.64 12.41
C THR A 199 15.22 5.91 11.63
N THR A 200 14.88 4.83 10.90
CA THR A 200 15.84 3.98 10.19
C THR A 200 15.79 4.26 8.69
N GLY A 201 16.88 4.77 8.13
CA GLY A 201 17.00 5.02 6.69
C GLY A 201 17.16 3.73 5.87
N PRO A 202 16.88 3.76 4.55
CA PRO A 202 17.12 2.62 3.67
C PRO A 202 18.62 2.37 3.48
N THR A 203 19.01 1.10 3.35
CA THR A 203 20.38 0.73 2.99
C THR A 203 20.55 0.73 1.48
N LEU A 204 21.50 1.52 0.97
CA LEU A 204 21.89 1.53 -0.44
C LEU A 204 23.20 0.76 -0.63
N THR A 205 23.14 -0.31 -1.42
CA THR A 205 24.34 -1.02 -1.89
C THR A 205 24.48 -0.81 -3.38
N VAL A 206 25.60 -0.20 -3.78
CA VAL A 206 25.99 -0.05 -5.19
C VAL A 206 27.17 -0.96 -5.51
N PRO A 207 27.35 -1.39 -6.77
CA PRO A 207 28.55 -2.11 -7.17
C PRO A 207 29.82 -1.32 -6.86
N ALA A 208 30.90 -2.02 -6.51
CA ALA A 208 32.19 -1.39 -6.29
C ALA A 208 32.78 -0.84 -7.59
N ASP A 209 33.56 0.24 -7.49
CA ASP A 209 34.32 0.77 -8.62
C ASP A 209 35.22 -0.34 -9.20
N THR A 210 35.17 -0.49 -10.52
CA THR A 210 35.98 -1.48 -11.23
C THR A 210 36.94 -0.77 -12.17
N THR A 211 38.22 -1.12 -12.10
CA THR A 211 39.22 -0.70 -13.09
C THR A 211 39.40 -1.82 -14.10
N LEU A 212 39.38 -1.47 -15.38
CA LEU A 212 39.49 -2.41 -16.50
C LEU A 212 40.77 -2.13 -17.27
N GLN A 213 41.41 -3.17 -17.80
CA GLN A 213 42.49 -3.02 -18.77
C GLN A 213 41.93 -2.53 -20.11
N CYS A 214 42.75 -1.90 -20.95
CA CYS A 214 42.31 -1.35 -22.23
C CYS A 214 41.67 -2.39 -23.18
N THR A 215 41.95 -3.68 -22.97
CA THR A 215 41.40 -4.80 -23.73
C THR A 215 40.23 -5.48 -23.04
N ASP A 216 39.95 -5.15 -21.78
CA ASP A 216 38.85 -5.76 -21.04
C ASP A 216 37.52 -5.19 -21.55
N PRO A 217 36.50 -6.04 -21.75
CA PRO A 217 35.17 -5.56 -22.09
C PRO A 217 34.59 -4.77 -20.91
N LEU A 218 33.90 -3.66 -21.22
CA LEU A 218 33.12 -2.93 -20.21
C LEU A 218 32.08 -3.87 -19.58
N PRO A 219 31.92 -3.87 -18.24
CA PRO A 219 30.82 -4.55 -17.56
C PRO A 219 29.54 -3.75 -17.77
N LEU A 220 29.08 -3.67 -19.02
CA LEU A 220 27.74 -3.24 -19.34
C LEU A 220 26.80 -4.36 -18.90
N LYS A 221 25.66 -4.01 -18.28
CA LYS A 221 24.61 -4.99 -17.97
C LYS A 221 24.28 -5.73 -19.27
N PRO A 222 24.61 -7.01 -19.40
CA PRO A 222 24.44 -7.67 -20.68
C PRO A 222 22.95 -7.85 -20.98
N LEU A 223 22.56 -7.65 -22.24
CA LEU A 223 21.25 -8.12 -22.68
C LEU A 223 21.37 -9.57 -23.13
N GLU A 224 20.54 -10.42 -22.55
CA GLU A 224 20.34 -11.79 -23.03
C GLU A 224 19.33 -11.75 -24.17
N ILE A 225 19.75 -12.16 -25.36
CA ILE A 225 18.86 -12.38 -26.50
C ILE A 225 18.63 -13.89 -26.58
N ASN A 226 17.36 -14.30 -26.48
CA ASN A 226 16.93 -15.68 -26.66
C ASN A 226 16.05 -15.72 -27.92
N SER A 227 16.56 -16.36 -28.96
CA SER A 227 16.04 -16.38 -30.32
C SER A 227 15.54 -17.76 -30.72
N SER A 228 14.59 -17.81 -31.64
CA SER A 228 14.18 -19.05 -32.29
C SER A 228 14.12 -18.80 -33.81
N PRO A 229 15.00 -19.43 -34.62
CA PRO A 229 16.02 -20.42 -34.26
C PRO A 229 17.13 -19.82 -33.39
N THR A 230 17.77 -20.65 -32.55
CA THR A 230 18.73 -20.29 -31.47
C THR A 230 20.09 -19.76 -31.97
N PHE A 231 20.14 -19.21 -33.18
CA PHE A 231 21.38 -18.77 -33.84
C PHE A 231 21.97 -17.50 -33.20
N PHE A 232 21.12 -16.68 -32.57
CA PHE A 232 21.52 -15.45 -31.88
C PHE A 232 21.34 -15.56 -30.36
N ASP A 233 21.31 -16.78 -29.83
CA ASP A 233 21.24 -16.99 -28.40
C ASP A 233 22.57 -16.57 -27.79
N GLY A 234 22.53 -15.56 -26.93
CA GLY A 234 23.77 -15.04 -26.40
C GLY A 234 23.61 -13.79 -25.57
N THR A 235 24.72 -13.46 -24.95
CA THR A 235 24.87 -12.30 -24.09
C THR A 235 25.57 -11.21 -24.90
N TYR A 236 24.85 -10.14 -25.21
CA TYR A 236 25.34 -9.05 -26.05
C TYR A 236 25.61 -7.80 -25.24
N ASN A 237 26.74 -7.16 -25.51
CA ASN A 237 26.99 -5.80 -25.08
C ASN A 237 26.03 -4.89 -25.85
N VAL A 238 25.28 -4.07 -25.13
CA VAL A 238 24.41 -3.07 -25.73
C VAL A 238 24.72 -1.69 -25.19
N GLY A 239 24.64 -0.69 -26.07
CA GLY A 239 24.71 0.70 -25.66
C GLY A 239 23.44 1.11 -24.93
N THR A 240 23.55 2.10 -24.04
CA THR A 240 22.37 2.71 -23.42
C THR A 240 21.73 3.71 -24.38
N ALA A 241 20.39 3.66 -24.47
CA ALA A 241 19.61 4.70 -25.12
C ALA A 241 19.36 5.83 -24.12
N VAL A 242 19.54 7.10 -24.53
CA VAL A 242 19.07 8.25 -23.71
C VAL A 242 17.66 8.69 -24.10
N PHE A 243 16.98 7.92 -24.94
CA PHE A 243 15.59 8.10 -25.34
C PHE A 243 14.86 6.74 -25.39
N GLY A 244 13.54 6.75 -25.25
CA GLY A 244 12.71 5.54 -25.15
C GLY A 244 12.58 5.04 -23.70
N ALA A 245 11.73 4.04 -23.51
CA ALA A 245 11.53 3.41 -22.20
C ALA A 245 12.82 2.68 -21.74
N PRO A 246 13.19 2.76 -20.45
CA PRO A 246 14.34 2.04 -19.94
C PRO A 246 14.09 0.53 -20.01
N LEU A 247 15.14 -0.23 -20.30
CA LEU A 247 15.10 -1.68 -20.21
C LEU A 247 14.86 -2.09 -18.75
N THR A 248 13.83 -2.90 -18.53
CA THR A 248 13.49 -3.41 -17.20
C THR A 248 14.06 -4.82 -16.99
N SER A 249 13.94 -5.37 -15.79
CA SER A 249 14.27 -6.78 -15.52
C SER A 249 13.29 -7.76 -16.16
N THR A 250 12.14 -7.29 -16.65
CA THR A 250 11.15 -8.12 -17.35
C THR A 250 11.54 -8.21 -18.82
N PRO A 251 11.73 -9.43 -19.37
CA PRO A 251 12.12 -9.59 -20.77
C PRO A 251 10.98 -9.19 -21.72
N LEU A 252 11.32 -8.41 -22.75
CA LEU A 252 10.41 -8.15 -23.87
C LEU A 252 10.51 -9.33 -24.84
N THR A 253 9.43 -10.11 -24.97
CA THR A 253 9.37 -11.26 -25.89
C THR A 253 8.45 -10.93 -27.05
N ALA A 254 9.01 -10.86 -28.25
CA ALA A 254 8.29 -10.63 -29.50
C ALA A 254 9.15 -11.05 -30.69
N ASP A 255 8.53 -11.35 -31.83
CA ASP A 255 9.27 -11.69 -33.06
C ASP A 255 10.11 -10.50 -33.51
N ALA A 256 11.40 -10.72 -33.75
CA ALA A 256 12.25 -9.73 -34.39
C ALA A 256 12.09 -9.78 -35.91
N VAL A 257 11.83 -8.62 -36.55
CA VAL A 257 11.63 -8.51 -37.99
C VAL A 257 12.40 -7.31 -38.53
N MET A 258 13.15 -7.52 -39.61
CA MET A 258 13.79 -6.44 -40.37
C MET A 258 12.73 -5.47 -40.90
N VAL A 259 12.93 -4.18 -40.67
CA VAL A 259 12.06 -3.15 -41.26
C VAL A 259 12.14 -3.24 -42.78
N GLN A 260 11.01 -3.03 -43.45
CA GLN A 260 10.95 -2.82 -44.89
C GLN A 260 10.40 -1.43 -45.12
N ASP A 261 11.13 -0.57 -45.83
CA ASP A 261 10.64 0.72 -46.30
C ASP A 261 10.61 0.78 -47.84
N ASN A 262 10.06 1.88 -48.37
CA ASN A 262 9.95 2.13 -49.80
C ASN A 262 11.14 2.93 -50.37
N GLY A 263 12.25 2.96 -49.63
CA GLY A 263 13.44 3.74 -49.93
C GLY A 263 14.49 3.02 -50.76
N GLY A 264 15.65 3.67 -50.89
CA GLY A 264 16.81 3.11 -51.60
C GLY A 264 17.47 1.94 -50.87
N ASN A 265 17.56 2.00 -49.53
CA ASN A 265 17.89 0.86 -48.68
C ASN A 265 16.63 0.42 -47.93
N PRO A 266 16.04 -0.74 -48.26
CA PRO A 266 14.77 -1.16 -47.68
C PRO A 266 14.83 -1.40 -46.16
N TYR A 267 16.01 -1.51 -45.54
CA TYR A 267 16.16 -1.93 -44.14
C TYR A 267 16.47 -0.80 -43.17
N ASP A 268 16.51 0.43 -43.63
CA ASP A 268 17.01 1.54 -42.83
C ASP A 268 15.92 2.46 -42.27
N ALA A 269 14.67 2.34 -42.70
CA ALA A 269 13.58 3.19 -42.23
C ALA A 269 13.82 4.69 -42.51
N CYS A 270 14.63 5.03 -43.51
CA CYS A 270 14.78 6.40 -43.98
C CYS A 270 13.51 6.90 -44.68
N ASP A 271 12.71 5.99 -45.22
CA ASP A 271 11.44 6.30 -45.88
C ASP A 271 10.24 5.68 -45.15
N SER A 272 9.09 5.55 -45.80
CA SER A 272 7.87 5.02 -45.18
C SER A 272 7.97 3.52 -44.99
N ILE A 273 7.81 3.06 -43.75
CA ILE A 273 7.76 1.63 -43.42
C ILE A 273 6.52 1.00 -44.05
N ILE A 274 6.72 -0.07 -44.81
CA ILE A 274 5.69 -0.78 -45.57
C ILE A 274 5.28 -2.11 -44.96
N ASN A 275 6.08 -2.70 -44.05
CA ASN A 275 5.73 -3.94 -43.37
C ASN A 275 5.00 -3.71 -42.04
N ASN A 276 4.12 -4.64 -41.68
CA ASN A 276 3.39 -4.60 -40.41
C ASN A 276 4.32 -5.02 -39.26
N LEU A 277 4.56 -4.10 -38.32
CA LEU A 277 5.40 -4.34 -37.15
C LEU A 277 4.59 -4.53 -35.86
N THR A 278 3.25 -4.60 -35.95
CA THR A 278 2.38 -4.77 -34.79
C THR A 278 2.79 -5.96 -33.93
N GLY A 279 3.19 -5.68 -32.69
CA GLY A 279 3.61 -6.71 -31.73
C GLY A 279 5.01 -7.29 -31.97
N LYS A 280 5.80 -6.70 -32.86
CA LYS A 280 7.13 -7.18 -33.26
C LYS A 280 8.25 -6.26 -32.79
N ILE A 281 9.46 -6.79 -32.68
CA ILE A 281 10.68 -6.01 -32.47
C ILE A 281 11.24 -5.62 -33.84
N ALA A 282 11.30 -4.33 -34.13
CA ALA A 282 11.81 -3.82 -35.39
C ALA A 282 13.35 -3.85 -35.42
N VAL A 283 13.93 -4.45 -36.44
CA VAL A 283 15.39 -4.45 -36.65
C VAL A 283 15.73 -3.50 -37.79
N ILE A 284 16.59 -2.51 -37.52
CA ILE A 284 16.88 -1.40 -38.41
C ILE A 284 18.38 -1.27 -38.66
N GLU A 285 18.77 -1.15 -39.92
CA GLU A 285 20.16 -0.90 -40.30
C GLU A 285 20.59 0.55 -40.07
N ARG A 286 21.84 0.72 -39.62
CA ARG A 286 22.45 2.04 -39.46
C ARG A 286 23.02 2.60 -40.75
N THR A 287 22.17 2.97 -41.71
CA THR A 287 22.56 3.79 -42.89
C THR A 287 22.00 5.21 -42.80
N GLY A 288 22.86 6.20 -43.03
CA GLY A 288 22.53 7.61 -42.81
C GLY A 288 21.41 8.11 -43.71
N CYS A 289 20.33 8.64 -43.13
CA CYS A 289 19.29 9.34 -43.88
C CYS A 289 19.70 10.78 -44.17
N THR A 290 19.31 11.28 -45.33
CA THR A 290 19.38 12.71 -45.66
C THR A 290 17.97 13.31 -45.63
N PRO A 291 17.71 14.41 -44.88
CA PRO A 291 18.63 15.22 -44.06
C PRO A 291 18.85 14.65 -42.62
N PRO A 292 19.93 15.05 -41.93
CA PRO A 292 20.52 14.28 -40.82
C PRO A 292 19.95 14.56 -39.41
N ALA A 293 18.75 15.13 -39.27
CA ALA A 293 18.22 15.41 -37.93
C ALA A 293 17.66 14.13 -37.27
N SER A 294 18.31 13.72 -36.18
CA SER A 294 17.91 12.65 -35.24
C SER A 294 17.67 11.25 -35.84
N PHE A 295 18.67 10.71 -36.55
CA PHE A 295 18.67 9.37 -37.17
C PHE A 295 17.97 8.28 -36.32
N PHE A 296 18.32 8.13 -35.03
CA PHE A 296 17.79 7.03 -34.21
C PHE A 296 16.35 7.27 -33.78
N VAL A 297 16.03 8.50 -33.33
CA VAL A 297 14.69 8.87 -32.85
C VAL A 297 13.69 8.81 -33.99
N THR A 298 14.04 9.35 -35.15
CA THR A 298 13.17 9.37 -36.33
C THR A 298 12.83 7.95 -36.80
N LYS A 299 13.83 7.06 -36.83
CA LYS A 299 13.63 5.65 -37.21
C LYS A 299 12.81 4.88 -36.18
N ALA A 300 13.10 5.07 -34.89
CA ALA A 300 12.33 4.45 -33.82
C ALA A 300 10.86 4.90 -33.84
N ASN A 301 10.58 6.19 -34.07
CA ASN A 301 9.22 6.72 -34.18
C ASN A 301 8.45 6.09 -35.34
N LYS A 302 9.08 5.94 -36.51
CA LYS A 302 8.44 5.27 -37.65
C LYS A 302 8.13 3.81 -37.35
N ALA A 303 9.05 3.08 -36.72
CA ALA A 303 8.82 1.70 -36.31
C ALA A 303 7.66 1.58 -35.31
N GLN A 304 7.59 2.49 -34.34
CA GLN A 304 6.49 2.56 -33.39
C GLN A 304 5.14 2.84 -34.07
N LEU A 305 5.09 3.79 -35.01
CA LEU A 305 3.87 4.08 -35.79
C LEU A 305 3.42 2.89 -36.64
N ALA A 306 4.36 2.04 -37.06
CA ALA A 306 4.08 0.77 -37.73
C ALA A 306 3.73 -0.38 -36.76
N GLY A 307 3.67 -0.12 -35.44
CA GLY A 307 3.20 -1.04 -34.41
C GLY A 307 4.29 -1.79 -33.64
N ALA A 308 5.57 -1.44 -33.82
CA ALA A 308 6.68 -2.11 -33.14
C ALA A 308 6.63 -1.91 -31.61
N VAL A 309 6.93 -2.98 -30.87
CA VAL A 309 7.01 -2.99 -29.40
C VAL A 309 8.44 -2.80 -28.88
N GLY A 310 9.43 -2.88 -29.77
CA GLY A 310 10.84 -2.64 -29.48
C GLY A 310 11.61 -2.37 -30.78
N VAL A 311 12.81 -1.80 -30.66
CA VAL A 311 13.67 -1.48 -31.82
C VAL A 311 15.11 -1.89 -31.53
N ILE A 312 15.73 -2.61 -32.47
CA ILE A 312 17.14 -2.99 -32.47
C ILE A 312 17.83 -2.27 -33.63
N PHE A 313 18.89 -1.54 -33.36
CA PHE A 313 19.72 -0.93 -34.39
C PHE A 313 20.98 -1.76 -34.62
N ILE A 314 21.22 -2.16 -35.87
CA ILE A 314 22.43 -2.91 -36.24
C ILE A 314 23.54 -1.91 -36.60
N PHE A 315 24.67 -2.01 -35.90
CA PHE A 315 25.84 -1.18 -36.14
C PHE A 315 26.80 -1.88 -37.12
N ASN A 316 26.97 -1.31 -38.31
CA ASN A 316 27.86 -1.89 -39.34
C ASN A 316 29.29 -1.35 -39.26
N GLN A 317 29.90 -1.38 -38.07
CA GLN A 317 31.34 -1.08 -37.89
C GLN A 317 32.06 -2.34 -37.40
N PRO A 318 33.24 -2.67 -37.96
CA PRO A 318 34.04 -3.78 -37.45
C PRO A 318 34.58 -3.47 -36.05
N GLY A 319 34.52 -4.47 -35.16
CA GLY A 319 34.91 -4.35 -33.74
C GLY A 319 33.67 -4.30 -32.82
N ASN A 320 33.77 -4.94 -31.67
CA ASN A 320 32.68 -5.13 -30.69
C ASN A 320 32.35 -3.82 -29.92
N GLN A 321 32.30 -2.69 -30.63
CA GLN A 321 32.12 -1.36 -30.08
C GLN A 321 30.64 -1.01 -30.03
N VAL A 322 30.16 -0.67 -28.84
CA VAL A 322 28.82 -0.15 -28.61
C VAL A 322 28.89 1.34 -28.32
N ALA A 323 27.95 2.11 -28.88
CA ALA A 323 27.87 3.56 -28.70
C ALA A 323 26.57 3.94 -27.98
N THR A 324 26.61 5.02 -27.19
CA THR A 324 25.41 5.61 -26.59
C THR A 324 24.53 6.23 -27.68
N MET A 325 23.25 5.87 -27.72
CA MET A 325 22.30 6.45 -28.69
C MET A 325 21.82 7.81 -28.17
N GLY A 326 22.52 8.88 -28.56
CA GLY A 326 22.31 10.27 -28.13
C GLY A 326 21.23 11.04 -28.89
N LEU A 327 20.65 12.07 -28.25
CA LEU A 327 19.95 13.16 -28.92
C LEU A 327 20.97 14.12 -29.57
N PRO A 328 20.65 14.79 -30.69
CA PRO A 328 21.52 15.81 -31.26
C PRO A 328 21.77 16.96 -30.26
N PRO A 329 22.95 17.60 -30.27
CA PRO A 329 23.21 18.74 -29.41
C PRO A 329 22.39 19.97 -29.88
N GLY A 330 21.30 20.31 -29.17
CA GLY A 330 20.47 21.49 -29.44
C GLY A 330 19.22 21.60 -28.55
N PRO A 331 18.69 22.81 -28.28
CA PRO A 331 17.98 23.11 -27.04
C PRO A 331 16.47 22.91 -27.12
N ASN A 332 15.94 21.82 -26.57
CA ASN A 332 14.88 21.84 -25.55
C ASN A 332 14.42 20.40 -25.20
N PRO A 333 14.18 20.10 -23.91
CA PRO A 333 13.67 18.82 -23.46
C PRO A 333 12.14 18.87 -23.48
N ARG A 334 11.48 18.02 -24.30
CA ARG A 334 10.08 17.60 -24.10
C ARG A 334 9.70 16.56 -25.13
N SER A 335 10.00 15.31 -24.82
CA SER A 335 9.26 14.17 -25.35
C SER A 335 9.27 13.09 -24.29
N THR A 336 8.52 13.33 -23.20
CA THR A 336 8.08 12.27 -22.31
C THR A 336 7.17 11.36 -23.13
N TYR A 337 7.62 10.16 -23.46
CA TYR A 337 6.76 9.12 -24.04
C TYR A 337 6.78 7.91 -23.13
N ARG A 338 5.57 7.46 -22.77
CA ARG A 338 5.26 6.30 -21.94
C ARG A 338 5.57 5.01 -22.69
#